data_AF-A0A357ZM32-F1
#
_entry.id   AF-A0A357ZM32-F1
#
_cell.length_a   1.000
_cell.length_b   1.000
_cell.length_c   1.000
_cell.angle_alpha   90.00
_cell.angle_beta   90.00
_cell.angle_gamma   90.00
#
_symmetry.space_group_name_H-M   'P 1'
#
loop_
_entity.id
_entity.type
_entity.pdbx_description
1 polymer ?
#
loop_
_entity_poly.entity_id
_entity_poly.type
_entity_poly.pdbx_seq_one_letter_code
_entity_poly.pdbx_strand_id
1 'polypeptide(L)'
;MQRGPQGEYVTISTAGETAQAFVPSPLPPRPPIDWQPELRAKFDRALAALGQLDSVAALLPDTALFLYTYVRKEAVLSSMIEGTQSSLADLLLYELEQEPGTPLDDVQEVSNYVAALDHGLKLLADGLPFCLRLFRQVHGVLLAKGRGSRQMPDEFRLSQNWIGGTRPGNAVFVPPP
;
A
#
# COMPACT_ATOMS: atom_id res chain seq x y z
N MET A 1 26.68 10.14 -6.90
CA MET A 1 26.81 9.27 -8.09
C MET A 1 25.56 9.41 -8.95
N GLN A 2 25.66 9.87 -10.20
CA GLN A 2 24.51 9.82 -11.11
C GLN A 2 24.28 8.37 -11.53
N ARG A 3 23.35 7.68 -10.85
CA ARG A 3 22.90 6.36 -11.33
C ARG A 3 22.11 6.59 -12.61
N GLY A 4 22.48 5.89 -13.68
CA GLY A 4 21.64 5.75 -14.86
C GLY A 4 20.31 5.04 -14.53
N PRO A 5 19.43 4.83 -15.52
CA PRO A 5 18.16 4.14 -15.31
C PRO A 5 18.37 2.78 -14.63
N GLN A 6 17.58 2.49 -13.59
CA GLN A 6 17.66 1.25 -12.80
C GLN A 6 16.72 0.19 -13.36
N GLY A 7 16.78 -0.01 -14.67
CA GLY A 7 15.85 -0.82 -15.45
C GLY A 7 15.93 -0.47 -16.93
N GLU A 8 15.11 -1.12 -17.72
CA GLU A 8 15.06 -0.94 -19.16
C GLU A 8 13.61 -0.76 -19.65
N TYR A 9 13.45 -0.03 -20.74
CA TYR A 9 12.17 0.06 -21.43
C TYR A 9 12.09 -1.03 -22.49
N VAL A 10 11.01 -1.79 -22.46
CA VAL A 10 10.69 -2.83 -23.44
C VAL A 10 9.45 -2.41 -24.22
N THR A 11 9.53 -2.49 -25.54
CA THR A 11 8.37 -2.28 -26.40
C THR A 11 7.41 -3.45 -26.24
N ILE A 12 6.21 -3.18 -25.74
CA ILE A 12 5.11 -4.14 -25.66
C ILE A 12 4.03 -3.79 -26.69
N SER A 13 3.27 -4.79 -27.12
CA SER A 13 2.03 -4.57 -27.87
C SER A 13 0.87 -5.10 -27.05
N THR A 14 -0.06 -4.21 -26.72
CA THR A 14 -1.25 -4.52 -25.93
C THR A 14 -2.42 -3.68 -26.43
N ALA A 15 -3.63 -4.23 -26.39
CA ALA A 15 -4.85 -3.56 -26.87
C ALA A 15 -4.75 -2.97 -28.30
N GLY A 16 -3.93 -3.56 -29.17
CA GLY A 16 -3.75 -3.11 -30.56
C GLY A 16 -2.84 -1.89 -30.74
N GLU A 17 -2.14 -1.45 -29.69
CA GLU A 17 -1.15 -0.36 -29.76
C GLU A 17 0.20 -0.78 -29.16
N THR A 18 1.25 -0.02 -29.49
CA THR A 18 2.58 -0.19 -28.93
C THR A 18 2.80 0.75 -27.76
N ALA A 19 3.39 0.25 -26.67
CA ALA A 19 3.77 1.05 -25.51
C ALA A 19 5.18 0.69 -25.01
N GLN A 20 5.78 1.60 -24.24
CA GLN A 20 7.09 1.39 -23.60
C GLN A 20 6.88 1.02 -22.13
N ALA A 21 7.01 -0.26 -21.81
CA ALA A 21 6.92 -0.75 -20.43
C ALA A 21 8.28 -0.68 -19.74
N PHE A 22 8.33 -0.19 -18.50
CA PHE A 22 9.56 -0.13 -17.72
C PHE A 22 9.73 -1.40 -16.87
N VAL A 23 10.78 -2.16 -17.15
CA VAL A 23 11.16 -3.36 -16.40
C VAL A 23 12.32 -3.01 -15.46
N PRO A 24 12.11 -3.02 -14.13
CA PRO A 24 13.16 -2.65 -13.18
C PRO A 24 14.26 -3.70 -13.14
N SER A 25 15.50 -3.27 -12.88
CA SER A 25 16.59 -4.18 -12.58
C SER A 25 16.29 -5.02 -11.33
N PRO A 26 16.73 -6.29 -11.28
CA PRO A 26 16.47 -7.15 -10.13
C PRO A 26 17.12 -6.62 -8.85
N LEU A 27 16.49 -6.90 -7.70
CA LEU A 27 17.06 -6.62 -6.38
C LEU A 27 18.02 -7.75 -5.95
N PRO A 28 19.04 -7.45 -5.12
CA PRO A 28 19.43 -6.12 -4.66
C PRO A 28 20.10 -5.29 -5.78
N PRO A 29 20.05 -3.95 -5.70
CA PRO A 29 20.60 -3.09 -6.76
C PRO A 29 22.10 -3.31 -6.93
N ARG A 30 22.57 -3.21 -8.17
CA ARG A 30 23.99 -3.28 -8.53
C ARG A 30 24.40 -2.00 -9.27
N PRO A 31 25.35 -1.20 -8.73
CA PRO A 31 26.03 -1.39 -7.45
C PRO A 31 25.09 -1.22 -6.23
N PRO A 32 25.46 -1.78 -5.06
CA PRO A 32 24.69 -1.63 -3.82
C PRO A 32 24.42 -0.18 -3.45
N ILE A 33 23.43 0.07 -2.60
CA ILE A 33 23.09 1.43 -2.14
C ILE A 33 24.35 2.10 -1.57
N ASP A 34 24.60 3.31 -2.05
CA ASP A 34 25.72 4.13 -1.64
C ASP A 34 25.30 5.01 -0.45
N TRP A 35 25.82 4.68 0.73
CA TRP A 35 25.43 5.30 2.01
C TRP A 35 26.12 6.64 2.23
N GLN A 36 25.79 7.60 1.38
CA GLN A 36 26.29 8.97 1.48
C GLN A 36 25.92 9.59 2.84
N PRO A 37 26.74 10.53 3.37
CA PRO A 37 26.54 11.10 4.70
C PRO A 37 25.12 11.63 4.94
N GLU A 38 24.49 12.26 3.94
CA GLU A 38 23.14 12.80 4.05
C GLU A 38 22.06 11.70 4.16
N LEU A 39 22.23 10.61 3.40
CA LEU A 39 21.33 9.45 3.48
C LEU A 39 21.48 8.76 4.84
N ARG A 40 22.72 8.59 5.30
CA ARG A 40 23.01 8.00 6.61
C ARG A 40 22.42 8.85 7.73
N ALA A 41 22.57 10.17 7.69
CA ALA A 41 21.99 11.08 8.67
C ALA A 41 20.45 11.07 8.67
N LYS A 42 19.79 10.84 7.52
CA LYS A 42 18.33 10.63 7.47
C LYS A 42 17.93 9.29 8.09
N PHE A 43 18.67 8.23 7.77
CA PHE A 43 18.44 6.90 8.34
C PHE A 43 18.59 6.90 9.87
N ASP A 44 19.69 7.46 10.39
CA ASP A 44 19.96 7.49 11.82
C ASP A 44 18.90 8.31 12.58
N ARG A 45 18.43 9.43 12.00
CA ARG A 45 17.31 10.21 12.57
C ARG A 45 16.00 9.42 12.59
N ALA A 46 15.70 8.69 11.52
CA ALA A 46 14.50 7.85 11.47
C ALA A 46 14.57 6.73 12.53
N LEU A 47 15.73 6.08 12.67
CA LEU A 47 15.95 5.05 13.69
C LEU A 47 15.80 5.62 15.11
N ALA A 48 16.37 6.79 15.39
CA ALA A 48 16.24 7.46 16.68
C ALA A 48 14.77 7.81 17.00
N ALA A 49 14.02 8.31 16.02
CA ALA A 49 12.59 8.61 16.18
C ALA A 49 11.76 7.35 16.47
N LEU A 50 12.07 6.23 15.80
CA LEU A 50 11.44 4.93 16.09
C LEU A 50 11.76 4.44 17.51
N GLY A 51 13.01 4.55 17.95
CA GLY A 51 13.39 4.21 19.33
C GLY A 51 12.72 5.09 20.39
N GLN A 52 12.52 6.38 20.09
CA GLN A 52 11.76 7.28 20.95
C GLN A 52 10.29 6.86 21.04
N LEU A 53 9.67 6.50 19.91
CA LEU A 53 8.30 6.00 19.88
C LEU A 53 8.15 4.73 20.73
N ASP A 54 9.04 3.76 20.56
CA ASP A 54 9.05 2.51 21.33
C ASP A 54 9.18 2.77 22.84
N SER A 55 10.06 3.70 23.22
CA SER A 55 10.27 4.09 24.62
C SER A 55 9.04 4.74 25.24
N VAL A 56 8.35 5.62 24.50
CA VAL A 56 7.15 6.31 25.00
C VAL A 56 5.93 5.38 25.01
N ALA A 57 5.85 4.42 24.09
CA ALA A 57 4.76 3.45 24.05
C ALA A 57 4.66 2.62 25.33
N ALA A 58 5.80 2.32 25.98
CA ALA A 58 5.83 1.62 27.27
C ALA A 58 5.17 2.40 28.43
N LEU A 59 4.96 3.70 28.28
CA LEU A 59 4.30 4.57 29.27
C LEU A 59 2.79 4.70 29.02
N LEU A 60 2.28 4.16 27.91
CA LEU A 60 0.86 4.26 27.60
C LEU A 60 0.03 3.35 28.52
N PRO A 61 -1.04 3.88 29.15
CA PRO A 61 -1.87 3.09 30.06
C PRO A 61 -2.66 1.99 29.33
N ASP A 62 -3.05 2.24 28.08
CA ASP A 62 -3.67 1.26 27.20
C ASP A 62 -3.11 1.41 25.78
N THR A 63 -2.15 0.55 25.45
CA THR A 63 -1.53 0.54 24.11
C THR A 63 -2.49 0.00 23.05
N ALA A 64 -3.42 -0.89 23.41
CA ALA A 64 -4.34 -1.50 22.47
C ALA A 64 -5.34 -0.47 21.93
N LEU A 65 -5.91 0.38 22.79
CA LEU A 65 -6.82 1.45 22.38
C LEU A 65 -6.10 2.52 21.52
N PHE A 66 -4.85 2.82 21.85
CA PHE A 66 -4.04 3.74 21.05
C PHE A 66 -3.80 3.17 19.65
N LEU A 67 -3.35 1.92 19.55
CA LEU A 67 -3.12 1.24 18.28
C LEU A 67 -4.40 1.11 17.46
N TYR A 68 -5.52 0.73 18.09
CA TYR A 68 -6.83 0.66 17.47
C TYR A 68 -7.17 1.95 16.72
N THR A 69 -6.99 3.10 17.39
CA THR A 69 -7.33 4.41 16.84
C THR A 69 -6.33 4.84 15.75
N TYR A 70 -5.03 4.61 15.97
CA TYR A 70 -4.00 5.03 15.01
C TYR A 70 -4.00 4.20 13.72
N VAL A 71 -4.28 2.90 13.80
CA VAL A 71 -4.47 2.05 12.61
C VAL A 71 -5.61 2.57 11.76
N ARG A 72 -6.75 2.93 12.36
CA ARG A 72 -7.91 3.50 11.65
C ARG A 72 -7.61 4.86 11.05
N LYS A 73 -6.93 5.71 11.81
CA LYS A 73 -6.49 7.01 11.30
C LYS A 73 -5.55 6.87 10.10
N GLU A 74 -4.61 5.91 10.15
CA GLU A 74 -3.72 5.61 9.03
C GLU A 74 -4.51 5.09 7.83
N ALA A 75 -5.43 4.14 8.03
CA ALA A 75 -6.30 3.62 6.98
C ALA A 75 -7.09 4.73 6.28
N VAL A 76 -7.70 5.66 7.04
CA VAL A 76 -8.40 6.83 6.47
C VAL A 76 -7.44 7.67 5.62
N LEU A 77 -6.27 8.01 6.16
CA LEU A 77 -5.29 8.86 5.46
C LEU A 77 -4.73 8.18 4.21
N SER A 78 -4.49 6.87 4.26
CA SER A 78 -4.03 6.10 3.11
C SER A 78 -5.09 6.03 2.02
N SER A 79 -6.34 5.74 2.38
CA SER A 79 -7.45 5.71 1.41
C SER A 79 -7.73 7.09 0.80
N MET A 80 -7.51 8.18 1.54
CA MET A 80 -7.64 9.54 0.99
C MET A 80 -6.65 9.83 -0.15
N ILE A 81 -5.47 9.19 -0.16
CA ILE A 81 -4.51 9.30 -1.28
C ILE A 81 -5.10 8.68 -2.55
N GLU A 82 -5.87 7.60 -2.39
CA GLU A 82 -6.59 6.90 -3.48
C GLU A 82 -7.93 7.58 -3.85
N GLY A 83 -8.26 8.69 -3.17
CA GLY A 83 -9.39 9.55 -3.49
C GLY A 83 -10.69 9.25 -2.72
N THR A 84 -10.65 8.49 -1.62
CA THR A 84 -11.81 8.33 -0.75
C THR A 84 -12.10 9.61 0.04
N GLN A 85 -13.37 9.92 0.28
CA GLN A 85 -13.81 11.01 1.16
C GLN A 85 -14.46 10.43 2.42
N SER A 86 -13.65 10.17 3.44
CA SER A 86 -14.12 9.70 4.75
C SER A 86 -13.32 10.31 5.89
N SER A 87 -13.94 10.42 7.06
CA SER A 87 -13.27 10.81 8.29
C SER A 87 -13.08 9.65 9.26
N LEU A 88 -12.28 9.84 10.31
CA LEU A 88 -12.18 8.86 11.39
C LEU A 88 -13.52 8.67 12.11
N ALA A 89 -14.30 9.75 12.29
CA ALA A 89 -15.61 9.66 12.95
C ALA A 89 -16.61 8.83 12.14
N ASP A 90 -16.62 9.03 10.82
CA ASP A 90 -17.40 8.26 9.87
C ASP A 90 -17.12 6.75 9.96
N LEU A 91 -15.84 6.39 9.96
CA LEU A 91 -15.42 4.99 10.10
C LEU A 91 -15.87 4.38 11.43
N LEU A 92 -15.70 5.10 12.53
CA LEU A 92 -16.10 4.61 13.85
C LEU A 92 -17.61 4.46 13.97
N LEU A 93 -18.40 5.36 13.39
CA LEU A 93 -19.86 5.26 13.34
C LEU A 93 -20.32 4.05 12.52
N TYR A 94 -19.67 3.82 11.38
CA TYR A 94 -19.91 2.65 10.54
C TYR A 94 -19.58 1.33 11.26
N GLU A 95 -18.44 1.25 11.96
CA GLU A 95 -18.06 0.08 12.76
C GLU A 95 -19.06 -0.22 13.90
N LEU A 96 -19.76 0.80 14.40
CA LEU A 96 -20.75 0.69 15.48
C LEU A 96 -22.18 0.41 14.96
N GLU A 97 -22.35 0.17 13.66
CA GLU A 97 -23.67 0.01 13.01
C GLU A 97 -24.61 1.22 13.23
N GLN A 98 -24.05 2.41 13.49
CA GLN A 98 -24.79 3.65 13.65
C GLN A 98 -24.70 4.48 12.37
N GLU A 99 -25.69 4.36 11.46
CA GLU A 99 -25.75 5.17 10.24
C GLU A 99 -26.44 6.52 10.46
N PRO A 100 -25.72 7.62 10.20
CA PRO A 100 -26.32 8.66 9.35
C PRO A 100 -25.35 9.23 8.30
N GLY A 101 -25.69 9.06 7.01
CA GLY A 101 -25.37 10.02 5.94
C GLY A 101 -23.99 9.96 5.24
N THR A 102 -23.10 9.05 5.61
CA THR A 102 -21.75 8.95 5.02
C THR A 102 -21.73 8.16 3.70
N PRO A 103 -20.82 8.46 2.74
CA PRO A 103 -20.60 7.60 1.57
C PRO A 103 -20.13 6.20 1.99
N LEU A 104 -21.07 5.25 1.99
CA LEU A 104 -20.83 3.87 2.46
C LEU A 104 -19.69 3.19 1.71
N ASP A 105 -19.50 3.49 0.43
CA ASP A 105 -18.43 2.92 -0.38
C ASP A 105 -17.04 3.34 0.12
N ASP A 106 -16.84 4.61 0.47
CA ASP A 106 -15.56 5.12 0.93
C ASP A 106 -15.21 4.58 2.33
N VAL A 107 -16.21 4.50 3.23
CA VAL A 107 -16.00 3.92 4.56
C VAL A 107 -15.77 2.42 4.48
N GLN A 108 -16.45 1.72 3.55
CA GLN A 108 -16.21 0.30 3.30
C GLN A 108 -14.78 0.05 2.81
N GLU A 109 -14.21 0.90 1.96
CA GLU A 109 -12.81 0.80 1.52
C GLU A 109 -11.84 0.93 2.72
N VAL A 110 -12.07 1.90 3.60
CA VAL A 110 -11.25 2.08 4.81
C VAL A 110 -11.40 0.89 5.78
N SER A 111 -12.62 0.36 5.93
CA SER A 111 -12.88 -0.83 6.74
C SER A 111 -12.16 -2.07 6.18
N ASN A 112 -12.15 -2.26 4.85
CA ASN A 112 -11.40 -3.34 4.21
C ASN A 112 -9.89 -3.21 4.43
N TYR A 113 -9.36 -1.98 4.44
CA TYR A 113 -7.95 -1.73 4.73
C TYR A 113 -7.57 -2.22 6.13
N VAL A 114 -8.35 -1.83 7.15
CA VAL A 114 -8.12 -2.28 8.53
C VAL A 114 -8.18 -3.81 8.62
N ALA A 115 -9.20 -4.42 8.02
CA ALA A 115 -9.34 -5.88 7.98
C ALA A 115 -8.15 -6.57 7.27
N ALA A 116 -7.64 -6.00 6.17
CA ALA A 116 -6.53 -6.54 5.42
C ALA A 116 -5.21 -6.47 6.21
N LEU A 117 -4.97 -5.36 6.93
CA LEU A 117 -3.81 -5.21 7.81
C LEU A 117 -3.85 -6.24 8.94
N ASP A 118 -4.97 -6.34 9.66
CA ASP A 118 -5.14 -7.27 10.77
C ASP A 118 -4.98 -8.73 10.30
N HIS A 119 -5.53 -9.05 9.12
CA HIS A 119 -5.37 -10.36 8.51
C HIS A 119 -3.89 -10.66 8.19
N GLY A 120 -3.18 -9.71 7.58
CA GLY A 120 -1.75 -9.86 7.26
C GLY A 120 -0.89 -10.06 8.50
N LEU A 121 -1.12 -9.27 9.56
CA LEU A 121 -0.41 -9.40 10.84
C LEU A 121 -0.67 -10.76 11.49
N LYS A 122 -1.92 -11.26 11.44
CA LYS A 122 -2.26 -12.59 11.94
C LYS A 122 -1.53 -13.68 11.17
N LEU A 123 -1.53 -13.62 9.82
CA LEU A 123 -0.82 -14.61 8.99
C LEU A 123 0.68 -14.65 9.31
N LEU A 124 1.31 -13.49 9.52
CA LEU A 124 2.71 -13.39 9.92
C LEU A 124 2.94 -14.02 11.31
N ALA A 125 2.08 -13.73 12.28
CA ALA A 125 2.14 -14.31 13.63
C ALA A 125 1.95 -15.83 13.61
N ASP A 126 1.13 -16.35 12.70
CA ASP A 126 0.89 -17.78 12.47
C ASP A 126 2.04 -18.46 11.69
N GLY A 127 3.10 -17.72 11.35
CA GLY A 127 4.33 -18.25 10.77
C GLY A 127 4.43 -18.17 9.24
N LEU A 128 3.51 -17.49 8.56
CA LEU A 128 3.66 -17.23 7.13
C LEU A 128 4.78 -16.20 6.91
N PRO A 129 5.85 -16.50 6.14
CA PRO A 129 6.89 -15.50 5.87
C PRO A 129 6.41 -14.44 4.89
N PHE A 130 7.18 -13.34 4.78
CA PHE A 130 7.04 -12.38 3.68
C PHE A 130 7.22 -13.07 2.33
N CYS A 131 6.10 -13.31 1.65
CA CYS A 131 6.05 -14.04 0.39
C CYS A 131 4.86 -13.58 -0.45
N LEU A 132 4.83 -13.94 -1.72
CA LEU A 132 3.74 -13.59 -2.64
C LEU A 132 2.38 -14.09 -2.16
N ARG A 133 2.33 -15.22 -1.44
CA ARG A 133 1.10 -15.77 -0.85
C ARG A 133 0.52 -14.86 0.25
N LEU A 134 1.37 -14.23 1.06
CA LEU A 134 0.94 -13.25 2.07
C LEU A 134 0.27 -12.06 1.38
N PHE A 135 0.94 -11.47 0.39
CA PHE A 135 0.43 -10.30 -0.32
C PHE A 135 -0.88 -10.58 -1.06
N ARG A 136 -1.02 -11.76 -1.68
CA ARG A 136 -2.27 -12.17 -2.32
C ARG A 136 -3.42 -12.26 -1.31
N GLN A 137 -3.23 -12.94 -0.18
CA GLN A 137 -4.30 -13.06 0.83
C GLN A 137 -4.71 -11.71 1.42
N VAL A 138 -3.75 -10.84 1.73
CA VAL A 138 -4.01 -9.46 2.17
C VAL A 138 -4.77 -8.67 1.10
N HIS A 139 -4.37 -8.77 -0.16
CA HIS A 139 -5.05 -8.15 -1.30
C HIS A 139 -6.49 -8.66 -1.48
N GLY A 140 -6.72 -9.96 -1.26
CA GLY A 140 -8.06 -10.55 -1.28
C GLY A 140 -9.02 -9.92 -0.27
N VAL A 141 -8.53 -9.68 0.95
CA VAL A 141 -9.32 -8.99 1.99
C VAL A 141 -9.52 -7.50 1.64
N LEU A 142 -8.47 -6.82 1.19
CA LEU A 142 -8.51 -5.41 0.83
C LEU A 142 -9.56 -5.11 -0.26
N LEU A 143 -9.65 -5.98 -1.27
CA LEU A 143 -10.59 -5.84 -2.39
C LEU A 143 -11.89 -6.65 -2.20
N ALA A 144 -12.18 -7.18 -1.01
CA ALA A 144 -13.34 -8.05 -0.81
C ALA A 144 -14.68 -7.38 -1.17
N LYS A 145 -14.79 -6.06 -0.97
CA LYS A 145 -15.99 -5.26 -1.21
C LYS A 145 -15.63 -3.87 -1.75
N GLY A 146 -16.61 -3.18 -2.35
CA GLY A 146 -16.42 -1.82 -2.84
C GLY A 146 -15.61 -1.76 -4.14
N ARG A 147 -14.87 -0.66 -4.32
CA ARG A 147 -14.04 -0.40 -5.50
C ARG A 147 -12.95 -1.46 -5.64
N GLY A 148 -12.72 -1.92 -6.86
CA GLY A 148 -11.70 -2.94 -7.13
C GLY A 148 -12.13 -4.38 -6.83
N SER A 149 -13.31 -4.62 -6.25
CA SER A 149 -13.80 -5.99 -5.99
C SER A 149 -13.93 -6.90 -7.22
N ARG A 150 -13.98 -6.31 -8.42
CA ARG A 150 -13.95 -7.03 -9.71
C ARG A 150 -12.56 -7.12 -10.34
N GLN A 151 -11.51 -6.62 -9.69
CA GLN A 151 -10.14 -6.56 -10.18
C GLN A 151 -9.29 -7.72 -9.65
N MET A 152 -9.83 -8.95 -9.75
CA MET A 152 -9.15 -10.19 -9.34
C MET A 152 -8.59 -10.17 -7.90
N PRO A 153 -9.44 -10.05 -6.87
CA PRO A 153 -9.01 -10.18 -5.47
C PRO A 153 -8.22 -11.48 -5.26
N ASP A 154 -7.19 -11.44 -4.40
CA ASP A 154 -6.29 -12.58 -4.13
C ASP A 154 -5.48 -13.09 -5.34
N GLU A 155 -5.45 -12.38 -6.47
CA GLU A 155 -4.68 -12.79 -7.65
C GLU A 155 -3.80 -11.65 -8.19
N PHE A 156 -2.76 -12.03 -8.93
CA PHE A 156 -1.99 -11.07 -9.72
C PHE A 156 -2.76 -10.74 -10.99
N ARG A 157 -2.66 -9.48 -11.44
CA ARG A 157 -3.27 -9.06 -12.69
C ARG A 157 -2.78 -9.91 -13.87
N LEU A 158 -3.70 -10.22 -14.77
CA LEU A 158 -3.41 -10.90 -16.05
C LEU A 158 -3.40 -9.93 -17.23
N SER A 159 -3.85 -8.69 -17.02
CA SER A 159 -3.88 -7.63 -18.02
C SER A 159 -2.81 -6.58 -17.76
N GLN A 160 -2.34 -5.95 -18.84
CA GLN A 160 -1.43 -4.81 -18.74
C GLN A 160 -2.13 -3.62 -18.08
N ASN A 161 -1.55 -3.10 -17.00
CA ASN A 161 -1.97 -1.85 -16.39
C ASN A 161 -1.12 -0.68 -16.88
N TRP A 162 -1.54 0.56 -16.63
CA TRP A 162 -0.78 1.78 -16.89
C TRP A 162 -1.14 2.88 -15.88
N ILE A 163 -0.24 3.84 -15.69
CA ILE A 163 -0.39 4.95 -14.74
C ILE A 163 -0.33 6.26 -15.51
N GLY A 164 -1.39 7.07 -15.36
CA GLY A 164 -1.59 8.30 -16.12
C GLY A 164 -1.96 8.06 -17.58
N GLY A 165 -2.60 9.03 -18.24
CA GLY A 165 -3.08 8.88 -19.62
C GLY A 165 -4.39 8.09 -19.74
N THR A 166 -4.86 7.91 -20.96
CA THR A 166 -6.13 7.21 -21.27
C THR A 166 -5.92 5.82 -21.85
N ARG A 167 -4.71 5.50 -22.30
CA ARG A 167 -4.32 4.23 -22.88
C ARG A 167 -2.81 4.00 -22.76
N PRO A 168 -2.30 2.76 -22.79
CA PRO A 168 -0.87 2.45 -22.69
C PRO A 168 0.04 3.33 -23.57
N GLY A 169 -0.37 3.64 -24.80
CA GLY A 169 0.42 4.45 -25.75
C GLY A 169 0.62 5.92 -25.35
N ASN A 170 -0.19 6.47 -24.45
CA ASN A 170 -0.05 7.85 -23.94
C ASN A 170 0.13 7.92 -22.41
N ALA A 171 0.42 6.79 -21.77
CA ALA A 171 0.58 6.72 -20.33
C ALA A 171 1.89 7.36 -19.86
N VAL A 172 1.88 7.88 -18.63
CA VAL A 172 3.10 8.42 -17.99
C VAL A 172 4.04 7.29 -17.62
N PHE A 173 3.49 6.15 -17.20
CA PHE A 173 4.25 4.98 -16.84
C PHE A 173 3.48 3.70 -17.15
N VAL A 174 4.15 2.74 -17.77
CA VAL A 174 3.62 1.40 -18.01
C VAL A 174 4.45 0.42 -17.17
N PRO A 175 3.86 -0.21 -16.13
CA PRO A 175 4.54 -1.21 -15.31
C PRO A 175 5.00 -2.45 -16.11
N PRO A 176 5.84 -3.30 -15.51
CA PRO A 176 6.26 -4.55 -16.14
C PRO A 176 5.07 -5.40 -16.64
N PRO A 177 5.22 -6.04 -17.82
CA PRO A 177 4.20 -6.93 -18.38
C PRO A 177 4.03 -8.20 -17.54
#